data_AF-A0A151TLG1-F1
#
_entry.id   AF-A0A151TLG1-F1
#
_cell.length_a   1.000
_cell.length_b   1.000
_cell.length_c   1.000
_cell.angle_alpha   90.00
_cell.angle_beta   90.00
_cell.angle_gamma   90.00
#
_symmetry.space_group_name_H-M   'P 1'
#
loop_
_entity.id
_entity.type
_entity.pdbx_description
1 polymer ?
#
loop_
_entity_poly.entity_id
_entity_poly.type
_entity_poly.pdbx_seq_one_letter_code
_entity_poly.pdbx_strand_id
1 'polypeptide(L)'
;MDILEPFPPAEGQLKFLLVIIDYFTKWIEACPLAKITVENVQKFTWKSIGKLAPNWDDPFRVTKDLENGAYRLEELSGKAIPRTWNATYLKFYFS
;
A
#
# COMPACT_ATOMS: atom_id res chain seq x y z
N MET A 1 -7.99 0.34 3.82
CA MET A 1 -8.35 -0.88 4.57
C MET A 1 -9.83 -0.77 4.88
N ASP A 2 -10.60 -1.81 4.56
CA ASP A 2 -12.05 -1.82 4.77
C ASP A 2 -12.47 -3.13 5.45
N ILE A 3 -13.58 -3.10 6.20
CA ILE A 3 -14.13 -4.24 6.92
C ILE A 3 -15.55 -4.47 6.42
N LEU A 4 -15.75 -5.55 5.67
CA LEU A 4 -17.08 -5.94 5.22
C LEU A 4 -17.87 -6.61 6.35
N GLU A 5 -19.18 -6.45 6.29
CA GLU A 5 -20.14 -6.98 7.26
C GLU A 5 -20.00 -8.50 7.48
N PRO A 6 -20.42 -9.03 8.65
CA PRO A 6 -20.23 -10.44 8.98
C PRO A 6 -20.95 -11.35 7.98
N PHE A 7 -20.20 -12.31 7.44
CA PHE A 7 -20.72 -13.34 6.56
C PHE A 7 -21.55 -14.37 7.35
N PRO A 8 -22.52 -15.03 6.70
CA PRO A 8 -23.20 -16.17 7.31
C PRO A 8 -22.15 -17.20 7.78
N PRO A 9 -22.31 -17.75 9.00
CA PRO A 9 -21.27 -18.56 9.61
C PRO A 9 -20.97 -19.80 8.78
N ALA A 10 -19.78 -19.85 8.19
CA ALA A 10 -19.22 -21.07 7.62
C ALA A 10 -18.67 -21.98 8.73
N GLU A 11 -18.58 -23.29 8.46
CA GLU A 11 -17.92 -24.25 9.36
C GLU A 11 -16.53 -23.74 9.74
N GLY A 12 -16.30 -23.46 11.03
CA GLY A 12 -15.02 -22.93 11.54
C GLY A 12 -15.07 -21.58 12.24
N GLN A 13 -16.25 -20.98 12.45
CA GLN A 13 -16.42 -19.69 13.18
C GLN A 13 -15.72 -18.47 12.55
N LEU A 14 -15.24 -18.58 11.30
CA LEU A 14 -14.67 -17.48 10.53
C LEU A 14 -15.80 -16.62 9.95
N LYS A 15 -16.08 -15.48 10.60
CA LYS A 15 -17.26 -14.66 10.30
C LYS A 15 -16.94 -13.35 9.58
N PHE A 16 -15.67 -12.94 9.57
CA PHE A 16 -15.27 -11.64 9.04
C PHE A 16 -14.25 -11.84 7.92
N LEU A 17 -14.28 -11.00 6.89
CA LEU A 17 -13.20 -10.87 5.92
C LEU A 17 -12.57 -9.50 6.10
N LEU A 18 -11.28 -9.49 6.42
CA LEU A 18 -10.48 -8.28 6.33
C LEU A 18 -9.97 -8.15 4.90
N VAL A 19 -10.31 -7.04 4.25
CA VAL A 19 -9.95 -6.79 2.85
C VAL A 19 -8.93 -5.66 2.79
N ILE A 20 -7.77 -5.95 2.21
CA ILE A 20 -6.76 -4.96 1.83
C ILE A 20 -6.78 -4.84 0.33
N ILE A 21 -7.01 -3.62 -0.13
CA ILE A 21 -6.96 -3.24 -1.53
C ILE A 21 -5.65 -2.48 -1.70
N ASP A 22 -4.76 -3.03 -2.53
CA ASP A 22 -3.69 -2.24 -3.10
C ASP A 22 -4.29 -1.40 -4.23
N TYR A 23 -4.48 -0.11 -3.97
CA TYR A 23 -5.04 0.83 -4.95
C TYR A 23 -4.16 1.00 -6.20
N PHE A 24 -2.89 0.63 -6.11
CA PHE A 24 -1.90 0.75 -7.17
C PHE A 24 -1.93 -0.44 -8.13
N THR A 25 -1.80 -1.67 -7.64
CA THR A 25 -1.89 -2.86 -8.50
C THR A 25 -3.32 -3.33 -8.74
N LYS A 26 -4.30 -2.73 -8.06
CA LYS A 26 -5.67 -3.23 -7.94
C LYS A 26 -5.74 -4.66 -7.38
N TRP A 27 -4.68 -5.11 -6.70
CA TRP A 27 -4.66 -6.41 -6.06
C TRP A 27 -5.51 -6.39 -4.79
N ILE A 28 -6.33 -7.43 -4.62
CA ILE A 28 -7.21 -7.59 -3.47
C ILE A 28 -6.73 -8.80 -2.70
N GLU A 29 -6.36 -8.60 -1.44
CA GLU A 29 -6.14 -9.69 -0.49
C GLU A 29 -7.25 -9.67 0.55
N ALA A 30 -7.94 -10.80 0.70
CA ALA A 30 -8.98 -11.00 1.70
C ALA A 30 -8.54 -12.10 2.67
N CYS A 31 -8.61 -11.83 3.97
CA CYS A 31 -8.25 -12.79 5.00
C CYS A 31 -9.42 -13.07 5.94
N PRO A 32 -9.80 -14.34 6.13
CA PRO A 32 -10.87 -14.70 7.05
C PRO A 32 -10.40 -14.57 8.50
N LEU A 33 -11.23 -13.92 9.31
CA LEU A 33 -11.04 -13.73 10.74
C LEU A 33 -12.23 -14.28 11.53
N ALA A 34 -11.93 -14.96 12.63
CA ALA A 34 -12.97 -15.42 13.57
C ALA A 34 -13.56 -14.26 14.39
N LYS A 35 -12.71 -13.29 14.76
CA LYS A 35 -13.09 -12.09 15.53
C LYS A 35 -12.26 -10.89 15.06
N ILE A 36 -12.90 -9.72 15.02
CA ILE A 36 -12.23 -8.43 14.79
C ILE A 36 -11.59 -8.00 16.12
N THR A 37 -10.31 -8.35 16.29
CA THR A 37 -9.48 -7.87 17.41
C THR A 37 -8.29 -7.11 16.86
N VAL A 38 -7.75 -6.16 17.64
CA VAL A 38 -6.57 -5.37 17.26
C VAL A 38 -5.39 -6.28 16.92
N GLU A 39 -5.16 -7.34 17.70
CA GLU A 39 -4.07 -8.31 17.49
C GLU A 39 -4.21 -9.05 16.15
N ASN A 40 -5.42 -9.50 15.81
CA ASN A 40 -5.67 -10.21 14.55
C ASN A 40 -5.46 -9.28 13.34
N VAL A 41 -5.91 -8.03 13.46
CA VAL A 41 -5.71 -6.99 12.44
C VAL A 41 -4.22 -6.69 12.28
N GLN A 42 -3.50 -6.41 13.38
CA GLN A 42 -2.08 -6.08 13.36
C GLN A 42 -1.23 -7.21 12.76
N LYS A 43 -1.51 -8.46 13.15
CA LYS A 43 -0.82 -9.65 12.62
C LYS A 43 -1.03 -9.79 11.11
N PHE A 44 -2.24 -9.52 10.62
CA PHE A 44 -2.53 -9.53 9.19
C PHE A 44 -1.84 -8.38 8.47
N THR A 45 -1.97 -7.14 8.97
CA THR A 45 -1.35 -5.97 8.33
C THR A 45 0.17 -6.11 8.26
N TRP A 46 0.84 -6.61 9.30
CA TRP A 46 2.29 -6.84 9.25
C TRP A 46 2.68 -7.89 8.21
N LYS A 47 1.89 -8.97 8.10
CA LYS A 47 2.10 -10.02 7.10
C LYS A 47 1.85 -9.53 5.68
N SER A 48 0.77 -8.77 5.44
CA SER A 48 0.41 -8.27 4.10
C SER A 48 1.29 -7.10 3.68
N ILE A 49 1.62 -6.16 4.57
CA ILE A 49 2.57 -5.07 4.26
C ILE A 49 3.93 -5.66 3.91
N GLY A 50 4.45 -6.66 4.63
CA GLY A 50 5.72 -7.29 4.27
C GLY A 50 5.72 -8.09 2.97
N LYS A 51 4.54 -8.54 2.49
CA LYS A 51 4.41 -9.39 1.29
C LYS A 51 3.96 -8.63 0.04
N LEU A 52 3.25 -7.52 0.23
CA LEU A 52 2.64 -6.68 -0.80
C LEU A 52 3.20 -5.26 -0.79
N ALA A 53 4.08 -4.89 0.16
CA ALA A 53 4.92 -3.71 -0.02
C ALA A 53 5.62 -3.90 -1.36
N PRO A 54 5.38 -3.00 -2.31
CA PRO A 54 6.15 -3.01 -3.53
C PRO A 54 7.65 -2.97 -3.13
N ASN A 55 8.56 -3.64 -3.85
CA ASN A 55 10.03 -3.49 -3.69
C ASN A 55 10.54 -2.07 -4.06
N TRP A 56 9.70 -1.06 -3.85
CA TRP A 56 9.95 0.30 -4.23
C TRP A 56 10.68 0.94 -3.06
N ASP A 57 11.71 1.71 -3.36
CA ASP A 57 12.24 2.63 -2.37
C ASP A 57 11.12 3.54 -1.88
N ASP A 58 11.27 4.05 -0.65
CA ASP A 58 10.28 4.90 0.02
C ASP A 58 9.67 5.96 -0.91
N PRO A 59 8.39 6.31 -0.76
CA PRO A 59 7.74 7.32 -1.60
C PRO A 59 8.52 8.65 -1.62
N PHE A 60 8.61 9.26 -2.79
CA PHE A 60 9.33 10.52 -3.01
C PHE A 60 8.37 11.64 -3.43
N ARG A 61 8.72 12.89 -3.12
CA ARG A 61 8.01 14.08 -3.60
C ARG A 61 8.74 14.67 -4.80
N VAL A 62 7.99 15.04 -5.83
CA VAL A 62 8.54 15.81 -6.96
C VAL A 62 8.75 17.25 -6.52
N THR A 63 9.99 17.74 -6.61
CA THR A 63 10.34 19.12 -6.24
C THR A 63 10.45 20.04 -7.43
N LYS A 64 10.81 19.51 -8.60
CA LYS A 64 10.97 20.29 -9.82
C LYS A 64 10.76 19.44 -11.07
N ASP A 65 9.99 19.96 -12.01
CA ASP A 65 9.96 19.49 -13.39
C ASP A 65 11.07 20.20 -14.17
N LEU A 66 11.93 19.43 -14.83
CA LEU A 66 13.08 19.91 -15.60
C LEU A 66 12.82 19.86 -17.12
N GLU A 67 11.56 19.70 -17.54
CA GLU A 67 11.12 19.52 -18.93
C GLU A 67 11.55 18.16 -19.51
N ASN A 68 10.89 17.72 -20.60
CA ASN A 68 11.15 16.44 -21.28
C ASN A 68 11.01 15.19 -20.38
N GLY A 69 10.16 15.25 -19.35
CA GLY A 69 9.93 14.14 -18.44
C GLY A 69 11.08 13.89 -17.48
N ALA A 70 11.93 14.89 -17.20
CA ALA A 70 12.96 14.80 -16.17
C ALA A 70 12.49 15.50 -14.89
N TYR A 71 12.65 14.86 -13.73
CA TYR A 71 12.19 15.37 -12.44
C TYR A 71 13.29 15.34 -11.39
N ARG A 72 13.25 16.31 -10.47
CA ARG A 72 13.95 16.23 -9.19
C ARG A 72 13.02 15.71 -8.10
N LEU A 73 13.59 14.86 -7.25
CA LEU A 73 12.87 14.20 -6.17
C LEU A 73 13.47 14.60 -4.81
N GLU A 74 12.65 14.52 -3.77
CA GLU A 74 13.07 14.55 -2.37
C GLU A 74 12.46 13.36 -1.61
N GLU A 75 13.18 12.88 -0.61
CA GLU A 75 12.64 11.96 0.40
C GLU A 75 11.50 12.64 1.18
N LEU A 76 10.58 11.87 1.78
CA LEU A 76 9.54 12.44 2.65
C LEU A 76 10.09 13.20 3.87
N SER A 77 11.35 12.93 4.24
CA SER A 77 12.09 13.66 5.26
C SER A 77 12.45 15.10 4.86
N GLY A 78 12.26 15.48 3.59
CA GLY A 78 12.66 16.77 3.02
C GLY A 78 14.09 16.79 2.46
N LYS A 79 14.79 15.65 2.44
CA LYS A 79 16.14 15.54 1.89
C LYS A 79 16.09 15.46 0.37
N ALA A 80 16.75 16.39 -0.30
CA ALA A 80 16.86 16.38 -1.76
C ALA A 80 17.69 15.20 -2.27
N ILE A 81 17.19 14.53 -3.30
CA ILE A 81 17.92 13.49 -4.02
C ILE A 81 18.69 14.18 -5.15
N PRO A 82 20.04 14.11 -5.17
CA PRO A 82 20.86 14.92 -6.08
C PRO A 82 20.72 14.51 -7.56
N ARG A 83 20.16 13.33 -7.84
CA ARG A 83 19.99 12.77 -9.18
C ARG A 83 18.67 13.20 -9.80
N THR A 84 18.71 13.47 -11.11
CA THR A 84 17.53 13.67 -11.95
C THR A 84 16.94 12.31 -12.38
N TRP A 85 15.61 12.18 -12.30
CA TRP A 85 14.87 10.97 -12.62
C TRP A 85 14.01 11.14 -13.87
N ASN A 86 13.98 10.13 -14.74
CA ASN A 86 13.12 10.14 -15.92
C ASN A 86 11.73 9.60 -15.58
N ALA A 87 10.68 10.25 -16.11
CA ALA A 87 9.27 9.92 -15.97
C ALA A 87 8.96 8.45 -16.25
N THR A 88 9.67 7.82 -17.18
CA THR A 88 9.46 6.41 -17.55
C THR A 88 9.78 5.43 -16.42
N TYR A 89 10.63 5.84 -15.47
CA TYR A 89 10.95 5.08 -14.26
C TYR A 89 10.17 5.55 -13.04
N LEU A 90 9.33 6.58 -13.18
CA LEU A 90 8.49 7.09 -12.11
C LEU A 90 7.06 6.60 -12.28
N LYS A 91 6.40 6.30 -11.16
CA LYS A 91 4.96 6.07 -11.13
C LYS A 91 4.33 7.16 -10.29
N PHE A 92 3.52 7.99 -10.94
CA PHE A 92 2.80 9.07 -10.29
C PHE A 92 1.64 8.50 -9.49
N TYR A 93 1.50 8.97 -8.26
CA TYR A 93 0.37 8.68 -7.40
C TYR A 93 -0.44 9.95 -7.23
N PHE A 94 -1.75 9.85 -7.47
CA PHE A 94 -2.72 10.91 -7.18
C PHE A 94 -3.54 10.44 -5.97
N SER A 95 -3.64 11.29 -4.94
CA SER A 95 -4.49 11.06 -3.76
C SER A 95 -5.95 11.32 -4.07
#